data_AF-A0AAE1NSZ6-F1
#
_entry.id   AF-A0AAE1NSZ6-F1
#
_cell.length_a   1.000
_cell.length_b   1.000
_cell.length_c   1.000
_cell.angle_alpha   90.00
_cell.angle_beta   90.00
_cell.angle_gamma   90.00
#
_symmetry.space_group_name_H-M   'P 1'
#
loop_
_entity.id
_entity.type
_entity.pdbx_description
1 polymer ?
#
loop_
_entity_poly.entity_id
_entity_poly.type
_entity_poly.pdbx_seq_one_letter_code
_entity_poly.pdbx_strand_id
1 'polypeptide(L)'
;MGTQLMVFLHDHNLVREAFNRPEIQDRPDWRSFLEEKLGGCRYVFSNITIHHSSRYWDEPHLFKPERWLDNNGKFNTKKEGFMPFSIGKRQCVGEGLARMEMLIFSSALMQNFTFTIPPGATLSLESVPRNPFFRRHIIQNIMVTARN
;
A
#
# COMPACT_ATOMS: atom_id res chain seq x y z
N MET A 1 17.21 -22.41 19.28
CA MET A 1 16.73 -21.06 19.64
C MET A 1 17.09 -20.13 18.49
N GLY A 2 16.20 -20.01 17.49
CA GLY A 2 16.46 -19.18 16.31
C GLY A 2 16.20 -17.72 16.66
N THR A 3 17.24 -16.90 16.66
CA THR A 3 17.15 -15.45 16.83
C THR A 3 16.30 -14.90 15.68
N GLN A 4 15.08 -14.46 15.99
CA GLN A 4 14.18 -13.87 15.01
C GLN A 4 14.69 -12.45 14.69
N LEU A 5 15.65 -12.35 13.78
CA LEU A 5 16.09 -11.06 13.25
C LEU A 5 15.01 -10.58 12.26
N MET A 6 14.07 -9.79 12.76
CA MET A 6 13.07 -9.10 11.94
C MET A 6 13.77 -7.93 11.24
N VAL A 7 14.31 -8.17 10.05
CA VAL A 7 14.87 -7.10 9.22
C VAL A 7 13.69 -6.31 8.64
N PHE A 8 13.35 -5.19 9.28
CA PHE A 8 12.48 -4.20 8.67
C PHE A 8 13.26 -3.51 7.55
N LEU A 9 12.93 -3.84 6.29
CA LEU A 9 13.51 -3.17 5.13
C LEU A 9 12.90 -1.77 5.00
N HIS A 10 13.34 -0.84 5.85
CA HIS A 10 12.84 0.53 5.93
C HIS A 10 13.59 1.49 5.00
N ASP A 11 14.80 1.15 4.56
CA ASP A 11 15.64 2.01 3.73
C ASP A 11 15.81 1.43 2.32
N HIS A 12 15.17 2.09 1.35
CA HIS A 12 15.25 1.71 -0.05
C HIS A 12 16.68 1.80 -0.60
N ASN A 13 17.56 2.64 -0.04
CA ASN A 13 18.95 2.71 -0.48
C ASN A 13 19.74 1.50 -0.01
N LEU A 14 19.52 1.03 1.23
CA LEU A 14 20.13 -0.22 1.71
C LEU A 14 19.61 -1.45 0.98
N VAL A 15 18.32 -1.48 0.61
CA VAL A 15 17.75 -2.53 -0.25
C VAL A 15 18.40 -2.49 -1.63
N ARG A 16 18.43 -1.33 -2.28
CA ARG A 16 19.03 -1.18 -3.61
C ARG A 16 20.53 -1.48 -3.61
N GLU A 17 21.25 -1.06 -2.58
CA GLU A 17 22.68 -1.34 -2.41
C GLU A 17 22.94 -2.83 -2.11
N ALA A 18 22.07 -3.48 -1.33
CA ALA A 18 22.12 -4.92 -1.13
C ALA A 18 21.86 -5.68 -2.45
N PHE A 19 20.85 -5.30 -3.24
CA PHE A 19 20.49 -5.95 -4.51
C PHE A 19 21.40 -5.56 -5.70
N ASN A 20 22.19 -4.48 -5.60
CA ASN A 20 23.16 -4.05 -6.61
C ASN A 20 24.58 -4.55 -6.34
N ARG A 21 24.79 -5.31 -5.26
CA ARG A 21 26.06 -5.99 -5.00
C ARG A 21 26.35 -6.97 -6.15
N PRO A 22 27.57 -6.96 -6.73
CA PRO A 22 27.91 -7.84 -7.85
C PRO A 22 27.69 -9.32 -7.52
N GLU A 23 27.83 -9.69 -6.25
CA GLU A 23 27.61 -11.05 -5.75
C GLU A 23 26.14 -11.51 -5.83
N ILE A 24 25.18 -10.59 -5.92
CA ILE A 24 23.74 -10.85 -6.01
C ILE A 24 23.25 -10.81 -7.47
N GLN A 25 23.84 -9.98 -8.34
CA GLN A 25 23.38 -9.81 -9.73
C GLN A 25 23.83 -10.93 -10.68
N ASP A 26 25.00 -11.54 -10.44
CA ASP A 26 25.63 -12.48 -11.39
C ASP A 26 25.29 -13.96 -11.16
N ARG A 27 24.35 -14.30 -10.27
CA ARG A 27 24.10 -15.69 -9.87
C ARG A 27 22.82 -16.26 -10.50
N PRO A 28 22.92 -17.32 -11.33
CA PRO A 28 21.79 -17.87 -12.08
C PRO A 28 20.76 -18.64 -11.22
N ASP A 29 21.09 -18.99 -9.98
CA ASP A 29 20.19 -19.66 -9.04
C ASP A 29 19.96 -18.81 -7.78
N TRP A 30 18.85 -18.06 -7.81
CA TRP A 30 18.40 -17.23 -6.71
C TRP A 30 17.86 -18.04 -5.52
N ARG A 31 17.45 -19.30 -5.70
CA ARG A 31 16.85 -20.11 -4.62
C ARG A 31 17.91 -20.61 -3.66
N SER A 32 18.96 -21.24 -4.17
CA SER A 32 20.06 -21.75 -3.33
C SER A 32 20.80 -20.64 -2.61
N PHE A 33 20.94 -19.44 -3.22
CA PHE A 33 21.53 -18.27 -2.55
C PHE A 33 20.72 -17.79 -1.35
N LEU A 34 19.38 -17.67 -1.50
CA LEU A 34 18.51 -17.27 -0.38
C LEU A 34 18.50 -18.34 0.72
N GLU A 35 18.56 -19.63 0.36
CA GLU A 35 18.62 -20.73 1.33
C GLU A 35 19.97 -20.79 2.07
N GLU A 36 21.09 -20.60 1.36
CA GLU A 36 22.45 -20.63 1.90
C GLU A 36 22.77 -19.42 2.80
N LYS A 37 22.45 -18.19 2.34
CA LYS A 37 22.81 -16.97 3.08
C LYS A 37 21.79 -16.57 4.13
N LEU A 38 20.53 -16.95 3.96
CA LEU A 38 19.44 -16.40 4.75
C LEU A 38 18.77 -17.43 5.64
N GLY A 39 19.18 -18.71 5.64
CA GLY A 39 18.96 -19.66 6.73
C GLY A 39 17.58 -19.59 7.42
N GLY A 40 16.48 -19.58 6.64
CA GLY A 40 15.12 -19.52 7.20
C GLY A 40 14.69 -18.17 7.79
N CYS A 41 15.38 -17.07 7.50
CA CYS A 41 15.03 -15.73 7.92
C CYS A 41 13.66 -15.30 7.37
N ARG A 42 12.85 -14.69 8.24
CA ARG A 42 11.55 -14.13 7.89
C ARG A 42 11.71 -12.70 7.42
N TYR A 43 11.27 -12.42 6.20
CA TYR A 43 11.24 -11.07 5.63
C TYR A 43 9.87 -10.46 5.83
N VAL A 44 9.84 -9.21 6.30
CA VAL A 44 8.62 -8.42 6.39
C VAL A 44 8.76 -7.24 5.45
N PHE A 45 7.91 -7.22 4.42
CA PHE A 45 7.83 -6.12 3.48
C PHE A 45 6.75 -5.14 3.93
N SER A 46 7.14 -3.88 4.15
CA SER A 46 6.23 -2.84 4.64
C SER A 46 5.74 -1.99 3.47
N ASN A 47 4.59 -2.34 2.88
CA ASN A 47 4.02 -1.57 1.76
C ASN A 47 3.77 -0.09 2.12
N ILE A 48 3.40 0.16 3.38
CA ILE A 48 3.06 1.51 3.86
C ILE A 48 4.21 2.49 3.73
N THR A 49 5.47 2.04 3.88
CA THR A 49 6.64 2.93 3.80
C THR A 49 6.89 3.39 2.37
N ILE A 50 6.70 2.49 1.40
CA ILE A 50 6.82 2.81 -0.02
C ILE A 50 5.66 3.71 -0.47
N HIS A 51 4.45 3.44 0.00
CA HIS A 51 3.26 4.24 -0.33
C HIS A 51 3.33 5.68 0.23
N HIS A 52 4.15 5.91 1.26
CA HIS A 52 4.37 7.24 1.86
C HIS A 52 5.77 7.81 1.62
N SER A 53 6.57 7.20 0.74
CA SER A 53 7.92 7.68 0.46
C SER A 53 7.88 8.83 -0.55
N SER A 54 8.50 9.96 -0.19
CA SER A 54 8.70 11.11 -1.08
C SER A 54 9.55 10.78 -2.32
N ARG A 55 10.23 9.63 -2.33
CA ARG A 55 10.94 9.11 -3.51
C ARG A 55 9.99 8.77 -4.66
N TYR A 56 8.80 8.28 -4.35
CA TYR A 56 7.83 7.78 -5.33
C TYR A 56 6.61 8.68 -5.49
N TRP A 57 6.29 9.46 -4.46
CA TRP A 57 5.05 10.20 -4.37
C TRP A 57 5.33 11.66 -4.03
N ASP A 58 4.80 12.55 -4.88
CA ASP A 58 4.67 13.96 -4.55
C ASP A 58 3.60 14.13 -3.46
N GLU A 59 3.94 14.89 -2.41
CA GLU A 59 3.09 15.12 -1.22
C GLU A 59 2.46 13.81 -0.68
N PRO A 60 3.27 12.84 -0.21
CA PRO A 60 2.84 11.46 0.05
C PRO A 60 1.70 11.34 1.08
N HIS A 61 1.61 12.30 2.01
CA HIS A 61 0.62 12.30 3.09
C HIS A 61 -0.70 13.00 2.72
N LEU A 62 -0.78 13.65 1.56
CA LEU A 62 -2.01 14.28 1.08
C LEU A 62 -2.84 13.31 0.24
N PHE A 63 -4.16 13.36 0.45
CA PHE A 63 -5.12 12.69 -0.43
C PHE A 63 -5.29 13.52 -1.72
N LYS A 64 -4.54 13.16 -2.77
CA LYS A 64 -4.48 13.88 -4.06
C LYS A 64 -4.83 12.93 -5.20
N PRO A 65 -6.12 12.66 -5.50
CA PRO A 65 -6.54 11.75 -6.57
C PRO A 65 -5.96 12.13 -7.95
N GLU A 66 -5.72 13.41 -8.17
CA GLU A 66 -5.17 13.98 -9.41
C GLU A 66 -3.76 13.43 -9.70
N ARG A 67 -3.04 12.92 -8.69
CA ARG A 67 -1.72 12.29 -8.90
C ARG A 67 -1.76 11.11 -9.87
N TRP A 68 -2.95 10.54 -10.08
CA TRP A 68 -3.20 9.42 -10.99
C TRP A 68 -3.53 9.84 -12.43
N LEU A 69 -3.60 11.14 -12.71
CA LEU A 69 -3.85 11.68 -14.03
C LEU A 69 -2.51 12.15 -14.64
N ASP A 70 -2.34 11.95 -15.95
CA ASP A 70 -1.28 12.58 -16.71
C ASP A 70 -1.65 14.02 -17.11
N ASN A 71 -0.74 14.73 -17.79
CA ASN A 71 -0.96 16.11 -18.24
C ASN A 71 -2.14 16.26 -19.21
N ASN A 72 -2.59 15.16 -19.83
CA ASN A 72 -3.73 15.13 -20.73
C ASN A 72 -5.02 14.66 -20.02
N GLY A 73 -4.99 14.48 -18.70
CA GLY A 73 -6.13 14.01 -17.90
C GLY A 73 -6.39 12.51 -18.02
N LYS A 74 -5.49 11.74 -18.63
CA LYS A 74 -5.64 10.29 -18.77
C LYS A 74 -5.11 9.58 -17.52
N PHE A 75 -5.84 8.55 -17.10
CA PHE A 75 -5.48 7.74 -15.94
C PHE A 75 -4.20 6.93 -16.20
N ASN A 76 -3.20 7.12 -15.35
CA ASN A 76 -1.93 6.40 -15.38
C ASN A 76 -1.84 5.38 -14.24
N THR A 77 -2.02 4.10 -14.59
CA THR A 77 -1.97 2.97 -13.64
C THR A 77 -0.56 2.51 -13.28
N LYS A 78 0.47 2.92 -14.03
CA LYS A 78 1.83 2.39 -13.92
C LYS A 78 2.70 3.33 -13.09
N LYS A 79 2.58 3.25 -11.77
CA LYS A 79 3.48 3.92 -10.82
C LYS A 79 4.24 2.90 -10.00
N GLU A 80 5.58 2.94 -10.07
CA GLU A 80 6.49 1.96 -9.47
C GLU A 80 6.34 1.81 -7.95
N GLY A 81 5.87 2.85 -7.26
CA GLY A 81 5.64 2.84 -5.81
C GLY A 81 4.29 2.29 -5.38
N PHE A 82 3.42 1.83 -6.29
CA PHE A 82 2.05 1.41 -5.96
C PHE A 82 1.87 -0.10 -5.99
N MET A 83 1.94 -0.72 -4.82
CA MET A 83 1.80 -2.17 -4.64
C MET A 83 0.85 -2.53 -3.49
N PRO A 84 -0.44 -2.15 -3.53
CA PRO A 84 -1.40 -2.46 -2.47
C PRO A 84 -1.69 -3.96 -2.35
N PHE A 85 -1.51 -4.72 -3.42
CA PHE A 85 -1.76 -6.16 -3.49
C PHE A 85 -0.47 -6.99 -3.49
N SER A 86 0.65 -6.41 -3.03
CA SER A 86 1.99 -7.00 -3.14
C SER A 86 2.41 -7.22 -4.60
N ILE A 87 3.51 -7.94 -4.84
CA ILE A 87 4.05 -8.27 -6.17
C ILE A 87 4.71 -9.66 -6.16
N GLY A 88 4.81 -10.27 -7.33
CA GLY A 88 5.53 -11.54 -7.53
C GLY A 88 4.72 -12.78 -7.14
N LYS A 89 5.40 -13.86 -6.76
CA LYS A 89 4.77 -15.19 -6.54
C LYS A 89 3.74 -15.24 -5.40
N ARG A 90 3.73 -14.23 -4.53
CA ARG A 90 2.82 -14.10 -3.38
C ARG A 90 1.94 -12.85 -3.50
N GLN A 91 1.79 -12.32 -4.71
CA GLN A 91 0.80 -11.28 -5.01
C GLN A 91 -0.61 -11.78 -4.64
N CYS A 92 -1.46 -10.85 -4.20
CA CYS A 92 -2.82 -11.17 -3.81
C CYS A 92 -3.59 -11.78 -5.00
N VAL A 93 -4.00 -13.04 -4.85
CA VAL A 93 -4.82 -13.74 -5.86
C VAL A 93 -6.16 -13.04 -6.07
N GLY A 94 -6.65 -12.32 -5.05
CA GLY A 94 -7.90 -11.56 -5.08
C GLY A 94 -7.80 -10.15 -5.66
N GLU A 95 -6.65 -9.70 -6.20
CA GLU A 95 -6.49 -8.33 -6.70
C GLU A 95 -7.54 -7.97 -7.76
N GLY A 96 -7.78 -8.86 -8.73
CA GLY A 96 -8.74 -8.61 -9.80
C GLY A 96 -10.16 -8.40 -9.27
N LEU A 97 -10.58 -9.25 -8.33
CA LEU A 97 -11.88 -9.16 -7.68
C LEU A 97 -12.00 -7.88 -6.85
N ALA A 98 -11.01 -7.60 -5.99
CA ALA A 98 -11.02 -6.44 -5.12
C ALA A 98 -11.09 -5.12 -5.93
N ARG A 99 -10.35 -5.00 -7.04
CA ARG A 99 -10.42 -3.82 -7.91
C ARG A 99 -11.80 -3.64 -8.54
N MET A 100 -12.43 -4.73 -8.97
CA MET A 100 -13.75 -4.69 -9.59
C MET A 100 -14.82 -4.30 -8.56
N GLU A 101 -14.80 -4.92 -7.39
CA GLU A 101 -15.70 -4.60 -6.28
C GLU A 101 -15.53 -3.14 -5.85
N MET A 102 -14.30 -2.67 -5.64
CA MET A 102 -14.03 -1.28 -5.28
C MET A 102 -14.63 -0.30 -6.30
N LEU A 103 -14.50 -0.59 -7.60
CA LEU A 103 -15.07 0.25 -8.65
C LEU A 103 -16.60 0.24 -8.61
N ILE A 104 -17.21 -0.93 -8.52
CA ILE A 104 -18.68 -1.08 -8.54
C ILE A 104 -19.29 -0.41 -7.30
N PHE A 105 -18.78 -0.72 -6.11
CA PHE A 105 -19.30 -0.14 -4.87
C PHE A 105 -19.09 1.37 -4.82
N SER A 106 -17.88 1.85 -5.13
CA SER A 106 -17.61 3.29 -5.08
C SER A 106 -18.45 4.06 -6.10
N SER A 107 -18.58 3.54 -7.33
CA SER A 107 -19.39 4.21 -8.36
C SER A 107 -20.88 4.20 -8.01
N ALA A 108 -21.43 3.07 -7.55
CA ALA A 108 -22.82 2.97 -7.13
C ALA A 108 -23.12 3.91 -5.94
N LEU A 109 -22.23 3.94 -4.94
CA LEU A 109 -22.38 4.80 -3.77
C LEU A 109 -22.32 6.29 -4.15
N MET A 110 -21.36 6.68 -4.99
CA MET A 110 -21.20 8.07 -5.42
C MET A 110 -22.30 8.55 -6.37
N GLN A 111 -22.92 7.65 -7.14
CA GLN A 111 -24.03 8.00 -8.03
C GLN A 111 -25.34 8.17 -7.26
N ASN A 112 -25.64 7.25 -6.33
CA ASN A 112 -26.96 7.17 -5.70
C ASN A 112 -27.04 7.84 -4.32
N PHE A 113 -25.93 8.23 -3.70
CA PHE A 113 -25.93 8.77 -2.35
C PHE A 113 -25.04 10.01 -2.20
N THR A 114 -25.42 10.87 -1.26
CA THR A 114 -24.61 12.00 -0.77
C THR A 114 -24.16 11.70 0.67
N PHE A 115 -22.87 11.84 0.92
CA PHE A 115 -22.27 11.67 2.24
C PHE A 115 -22.02 13.05 2.86
N THR A 116 -22.54 13.28 4.07
CA THR A 116 -22.36 14.54 4.81
C THR A 116 -22.07 14.26 6.28
N ILE A 117 -21.54 15.28 6.96
CA ILE A 117 -21.31 15.23 8.40
C ILE A 117 -22.62 15.59 9.10
N PRO A 118 -23.04 14.87 10.16
CA PRO A 118 -24.20 15.25 10.95
C PRO A 118 -24.07 16.69 11.48
N PRO A 119 -25.16 17.47 11.57
CA PRO A 119 -25.12 18.83 12.10
C PRO A 119 -24.49 18.86 13.50
N GLY A 120 -23.46 19.70 13.67
CA GLY A 120 -22.74 19.85 14.95
C GLY A 120 -21.70 18.76 15.26
N ALA A 121 -21.50 17.77 14.39
CA ALA A 121 -20.44 16.77 14.54
C ALA A 121 -19.13 17.24 13.88
N THR A 122 -18.00 16.79 14.42
CA THR A 122 -16.66 16.97 13.83
C THR A 122 -16.08 15.61 13.47
N LEU A 123 -15.49 15.48 12.28
CA LEU A 123 -14.78 14.27 11.88
C LEU A 123 -13.32 14.32 12.32
N SER A 124 -12.83 13.20 12.84
CA SER A 124 -11.42 12.93 13.09
C SER A 124 -10.86 12.01 12.01
N LEU A 125 -9.69 12.36 11.46
CA LEU A 125 -8.94 11.50 10.54
C LEU A 125 -7.94 10.60 11.27
N GLU A 126 -7.93 10.65 12.60
CA GLU A 126 -7.01 9.86 13.40
C GLU A 126 -7.37 8.36 13.36
N SER A 127 -6.33 7.52 13.42
CA SER A 127 -6.50 6.09 13.60
C SER A 127 -6.50 5.74 15.08
N VAL A 128 -7.30 4.75 15.48
CA VAL A 128 -7.26 4.21 16.84
C VAL A 128 -5.84 3.70 17.13
N PRO A 129 -5.19 4.13 18.23
CA PRO A 129 -3.89 3.59 18.63
C PRO A 129 -4.09 2.16 19.14
N ARG A 130 -4.00 1.17 18.25
CA ARG A 130 -3.84 -0.24 18.62
C ARG A 130 -3.50 -1.10 17.40
N ASN A 131 -2.45 -1.91 17.55
CA ASN A 131 -1.87 -2.88 16.60
C ASN A 131 -1.04 -2.27 15.44
N PRO A 132 0.28 -2.56 15.35
CA PRO A 132 1.15 -2.09 14.25
C PRO A 132 0.78 -2.65 12.87
N PHE A 133 -0.04 -3.71 12.81
CA PHE A 133 -0.43 -4.36 11.56
C PHE A 133 -1.72 -3.81 10.94
N PHE A 134 -2.61 -3.18 11.74
CA PHE A 134 -3.90 -2.72 11.26
C PHE A 134 -4.22 -1.33 11.82
N ARG A 135 -4.16 -0.30 10.95
CA ARG A 135 -4.74 1.00 11.27
C ARG A 135 -6.25 0.91 11.16
N ARG A 136 -6.95 0.86 12.30
CA ARG A 136 -8.40 1.00 12.33
C ARG A 136 -8.77 2.47 12.44
N HIS A 137 -9.68 2.91 11.59
CA HIS A 137 -10.30 4.22 11.76
C HIS A 137 -11.14 4.26 13.03
N ILE A 138 -11.26 5.44 13.62
CA ILE A 138 -12.22 5.68 14.70
C ILE A 138 -13.64 5.53 14.13
N ILE A 139 -14.52 4.86 14.85
CA ILE A 139 -15.93 4.72 14.48
C ILE A 139 -16.58 6.11 14.56
N GLN A 140 -17.13 6.56 13.45
CA GLN A 140 -17.72 7.88 13.31
C GLN A 140 -19.04 7.79 12.55
N ASN A 141 -20.01 8.59 12.96
CA ASN A 141 -21.30 8.66 12.29
C ASN A 141 -21.20 9.56 11.07
N ILE A 142 -21.68 9.08 9.93
CA ILE A 142 -21.85 9.84 8.69
C ILE A 142 -23.32 9.85 8.32
N MET A 143 -23.80 10.99 7.82
CA MET A 143 -25.15 11.10 7.30
C MET A 143 -25.12 10.73 5.81
N VAL A 144 -25.99 9.80 5.41
CA VAL A 144 -26.11 9.33 4.02
C VAL A 144 -27.52 9.65 3.54
N THR A 145 -27.63 10.44 2.48
CA THR A 145 -28.92 10.77 1.85
C THR A 145 -28.96 10.22 0.42
N ALA A 146 -30.10 9.67 0.00
CA ALA A 146 -30.27 9.22 -1.38
C ALA A 146 -30.30 10.42 -2.34
N ARG A 147 -29.64 10.30 -3.49
CA ARG A 147 -29.76 11.20 -4.63
C ARG A 147 -30.87 10.67 -5.51
N ASN A 148 -31.88 11.49 -5.76
CA ASN A 148 -32.93 11.22 -6.73
C ASN A 148 -32.42 11.49 -8.15
#